data_AF-A0A4R1B3R9-F1
#
_entry.id   AF-A0A4R1B3R9-F1
#
_cell.length_a   1.000
_cell.length_b   1.000
_cell.length_c   1.000
_cell.angle_alpha   90.00
_cell.angle_beta   90.00
_cell.angle_gamma   90.00
#
_symmetry.space_group_name_H-M   'P 1'
#
loop_
_entity.id
_entity.type
_entity.pdbx_description
1 polymer ?
#
loop_
_entity_poly.entity_id
_entity_poly.type
_entity_poly.pdbx_seq_one_letter_code
_entity_poly.pdbx_strand_id
1 'polypeptide(L)'
;MKQTISLDQTHKIMVAKAMKFYRGSLQGMGKRLFDIAFNKVLEMGKDSVDLDGMEMIYVTQALNSYGKKLSSLKEYEGAACYRSLASHIEKTRISFQREHSPILKKKKAASAGTLPA
;
A
#
# COMPACT_ATOMS: atom_id res chain seq x y z
N MET A 1 -4.85 -0.22 -12.61
CA MET A 1 -6.11 -0.11 -11.85
C MET A 1 -5.76 0.43 -10.47
N LYS A 2 -6.53 1.39 -9.95
CA LYS A 2 -6.30 2.02 -8.64
C LYS A 2 -7.36 1.56 -7.66
N GLN A 3 -7.02 1.51 -6.39
CA GLN A 3 -7.94 1.21 -5.31
C GLN A 3 -7.93 2.37 -4.33
N THR A 4 -9.12 2.87 -4.03
CA THR A 4 -9.31 3.92 -3.04
C THR A 4 -9.14 3.31 -1.65
N ILE A 5 -8.22 3.87 -0.86
CA ILE A 5 -8.09 3.57 0.56
C ILE A 5 -8.66 4.77 1.32
N SER A 6 -9.62 4.50 2.21
CA SER A 6 -10.07 5.47 3.20
C SER A 6 -9.08 5.46 4.37
N LEU A 7 -8.46 6.61 4.62
CA LEU A 7 -7.55 6.82 5.74
C LEU A 7 -8.08 8.00 6.54
N ASP A 8 -8.27 7.84 7.84
CA ASP A 8 -8.50 8.98 8.72
C ASP A 8 -7.24 9.86 8.84
N GLN A 9 -7.41 11.09 9.34
CA GLN A 9 -6.34 12.08 9.43
C GLN A 9 -5.10 11.58 10.21
N THR A 10 -5.29 10.76 11.24
CA THR A 10 -4.20 10.20 12.05
C THR A 10 -3.39 9.22 11.22
N HIS A 11 -4.06 8.30 10.52
CA HIS A 11 -3.41 7.36 9.62
C HIS A 11 -2.67 8.07 8.47
N LYS A 12 -3.17 9.21 7.96
CA LYS A 12 -2.44 10.01 6.95
C LYS A 12 -1.11 10.52 7.47
N ILE A 13 -1.14 11.10 8.67
CA ILE A 13 0.06 11.63 9.32
C ILE A 13 1.06 10.50 9.54
N MET A 14 0.60 9.33 9.97
CA MET A 14 1.46 8.14 10.13
C MET A 14 2.08 7.71 8.80
N VAL A 15 1.29 7.58 7.74
CA VAL A 15 1.79 7.19 6.41
C VAL A 15 2.81 8.21 5.91
N ALA A 16 2.49 9.50 5.93
CA ALA A 16 3.39 10.56 5.48
C ALA A 16 4.71 10.57 6.27
N LYS A 17 4.63 10.41 7.61
CA LYS A 17 5.82 10.34 8.48
C LYS A 17 6.70 9.13 8.17
N ALA A 18 6.09 7.96 8.01
CA ALA A 18 6.79 6.74 7.66
C ALA A 18 7.45 6.82 6.28
N MET A 19 6.72 7.35 5.28
CA MET A 19 7.25 7.52 3.93
C MET A 19 8.40 8.50 3.87
N LYS A 20 8.30 9.64 4.57
CA LYS A 20 9.39 10.61 4.68
C LYS A 20 10.65 9.99 5.29
N PHE A 21 10.51 9.15 6.31
CA PHE A 21 11.63 8.43 6.92
C PHE A 21 12.25 7.42 5.94
N TYR A 22 11.41 6.57 5.34
CA TYR A 22 11.89 5.50 4.45
C TYR A 22 12.57 6.05 3.20
N ARG A 23 12.08 7.18 2.67
CA ARG A 23 12.67 7.90 1.53
C ARG A 23 14.17 8.15 1.69
N GLY A 24 14.64 8.42 2.91
CA GLY A 24 16.05 8.67 3.20
C GLY A 24 16.98 7.49 2.88
N SER A 25 16.44 6.27 2.87
CA SER A 25 17.17 5.03 2.55
C SER A 25 17.14 4.65 1.06
N LEU A 26 16.38 5.37 0.23
CA LEU A 26 16.22 5.04 -1.19
C LEU A 26 17.15 5.89 -2.06
N GLN A 27 17.65 5.29 -3.14
CA GLN A 27 18.50 5.96 -4.13
C GLN A 27 18.09 5.58 -5.57
N GLY A 28 18.59 6.34 -6.54
CA GLY A 28 18.40 6.07 -7.97
C GLY A 28 16.93 5.98 -8.41
N MET A 29 16.62 5.01 -9.26
CA MET A 29 15.28 4.83 -9.84
C MET A 29 14.22 4.46 -8.80
N GLY A 30 14.58 3.64 -7.81
CA GLY A 30 13.66 3.23 -6.75
C GLY A 30 13.15 4.43 -5.95
N LYS A 31 14.00 5.42 -5.69
CA LYS A 31 13.61 6.67 -5.04
C LYS A 31 12.64 7.49 -5.91
N ARG A 32 12.86 7.55 -7.23
CA ARG A 32 11.97 8.30 -8.14
C ARG A 32 10.56 7.72 -8.17
N LEU A 33 10.45 6.39 -8.27
CA LEU A 33 9.14 5.71 -8.24
C LEU A 33 8.45 5.87 -6.88
N PHE A 34 9.22 5.79 -5.80
CA PHE A 34 8.72 6.05 -4.46
C PHE A 34 8.21 7.48 -4.28
N ASP A 35 8.93 8.47 -4.81
CA ASP A 35 8.56 9.89 -4.70
C ASP A 35 7.22 10.20 -5.39
N ILE A 36 6.88 9.49 -6.47
CA ILE A 36 5.55 9.59 -7.11
C ILE A 36 4.45 9.16 -6.14
N ALA A 37 4.62 8.00 -5.48
CA ALA A 37 3.67 7.52 -4.49
C ALA A 37 3.58 8.47 -3.28
N PHE A 38 4.72 9.01 -2.85
CA PHE A 38 4.78 9.92 -1.71
C PHE A 38 4.06 11.24 -2.00
N ASN A 39 4.23 11.82 -3.19
CA ASN A 39 3.54 13.04 -3.56
C ASN A 39 2.02 12.86 -3.57
N LYS A 40 1.50 11.71 -4.04
CA LYS A 40 0.06 11.40 -3.96
C LYS A 40 -0.47 11.36 -2.53
N VAL A 41 0.33 10.84 -1.59
CA VAL A 41 -0.01 10.83 -0.16
C VAL A 41 0.04 12.24 0.44
N LEU A 42 0.88 13.13 -0.08
CA LEU A 42 0.93 14.54 0.37
C LEU A 42 -0.21 15.38 -0.21
N GLU A 43 -0.61 15.12 -1.45
CA GLU A 43 -1.71 15.79 -2.16
C GLU A 43 -3.10 15.25 -1.76
N MET A 44 -3.12 14.27 -0.86
CA MET A 44 -4.29 13.57 -0.38
C MET A 44 -5.26 14.53 0.31
N GLY A 45 -6.51 14.61 -0.20
CA GLY A 45 -7.59 15.38 0.43
C GLY A 45 -8.01 14.80 1.79
N LYS A 46 -9.10 15.30 2.39
CA LYS A 46 -9.50 14.94 3.78
C LYS A 46 -9.84 13.47 4.01
N ASP A 47 -10.30 12.72 3.00
CA ASP A 47 -10.96 11.42 3.30
C ASP A 47 -10.44 10.19 2.53
N SER A 48 -9.72 10.34 1.41
CA SER A 48 -9.33 9.17 0.61
C SER A 48 -8.07 9.37 -0.24
N VAL A 49 -7.49 8.25 -0.67
CA VAL A 49 -6.37 8.20 -1.61
C VAL A 49 -6.48 7.05 -2.58
N ASP A 50 -6.23 7.35 -3.83
CA ASP A 50 -6.17 6.33 -4.89
C ASP A 50 -4.73 5.88 -5.06
N LEU A 51 -4.45 4.68 -4.55
CA LEU A 51 -3.17 4.02 -4.68
C LEU A 51 -3.29 2.81 -5.61
N ASP A 52 -2.29 2.61 -6.46
CA ASP A 52 -2.14 1.34 -7.16
C ASP A 52 -1.40 0.29 -6.31
N GLY A 53 -1.27 -0.93 -6.83
CA GLY A 53 -0.63 -2.03 -6.10
C GLY A 53 0.84 -1.79 -5.75
N MET A 54 1.59 -1.06 -6.58
CA MET A 54 2.99 -0.72 -6.29
C MET A 54 3.08 0.38 -5.25
N GLU A 55 2.20 1.37 -5.32
CA GLU A 55 2.13 2.46 -4.36
C GLU A 55 1.75 1.94 -2.97
N MET A 56 0.81 0.99 -2.89
CA MET A 56 0.50 0.28 -1.65
C MET A 56 1.71 -0.48 -1.08
N ILE A 57 2.53 -1.10 -1.93
CA ILE A 57 3.77 -1.78 -1.49
C ILE A 57 4.73 -0.76 -0.85
N TYR A 58 4.94 0.40 -1.49
CA TYR A 58 5.81 1.44 -0.94
C TYR A 58 5.31 1.97 0.40
N VAL A 59 4.00 2.18 0.54
CA VAL A 59 3.39 2.57 1.82
C VAL A 59 3.62 1.51 2.89
N THR A 60 3.32 0.24 2.60
CA THR A 60 3.50 -0.88 3.53
C THR A 60 4.97 -1.04 3.96
N GLN A 61 5.91 -0.94 3.03
CA GLN A 61 7.35 -0.99 3.32
C GLN A 61 7.79 0.16 4.22
N ALA A 62 7.33 1.37 3.94
CA ALA A 62 7.64 2.54 4.75
C ALA A 62 7.10 2.41 6.18
N LEU A 63 5.83 2.00 6.34
CA LEU A 63 5.20 1.79 7.64
C LEU A 63 5.92 0.72 8.46
N ASN A 64 6.27 -0.41 7.85
CA ASN A 64 7.01 -1.47 8.52
C ASN A 64 8.43 -1.03 8.93
N SER A 65 9.12 -0.29 8.06
CA SER A 65 10.44 0.27 8.37
C SER A 65 10.37 1.25 9.55
N TYR A 66 9.37 2.12 9.58
CA TYR A 66 9.16 3.05 10.69
C TYR A 66 8.77 2.31 11.98
N GLY A 67 7.92 1.29 11.91
CA GLY A 67 7.61 0.42 13.04
C GLY A 67 8.85 -0.29 13.60
N LYS A 68 9.76 -0.75 12.73
CA LYS A 68 11.06 -1.32 13.15
C LYS A 68 11.92 -0.28 13.88
N LYS A 69 12.00 0.95 13.39
CA LYS A 69 12.68 2.07 14.07
C LYS A 69 12.10 2.29 15.47
N LEU A 70 10.78 2.40 15.60
CA LEU A 70 10.12 2.60 16.90
C LEU A 70 10.40 1.46 17.88
N SER A 71 10.37 0.21 17.42
CA SER A 71 10.75 -0.93 18.27
C SER A 71 12.19 -0.86 18.74
N SER A 72 13.13 -0.39 17.90
CA SER A 72 14.54 -0.21 18.32
C SER A 72 14.70 0.87 19.40
N LEU A 73 13.77 1.82 19.46
CA LEU A 73 13.69 2.86 20.49
C LEU A 73 12.86 2.43 21.72
N LYS A 74 12.42 1.16 21.78
CA LYS A 74 11.52 0.61 22.81
C LYS A 74 10.13 1.27 22.85
N GLU A 75 9.73 2.00 21.80
CA GLU A 75 8.38 2.55 21.62
C GLU A 75 7.46 1.47 21.02
N TYR A 76 7.13 0.45 21.80
CA TYR A 76 6.44 -0.74 21.30
C TYR A 76 4.99 -0.50 20.86
N GLU A 77 4.23 0.31 21.60
CA GLU A 77 2.85 0.64 21.24
C GLU A 77 2.78 1.38 19.91
N GLY A 78 3.61 2.43 19.76
CA GLY A 78 3.74 3.14 18.50
C GLY A 78 4.14 2.18 17.37
N ALA A 79 5.14 1.33 17.59
CA ALA A 79 5.55 0.35 16.60
C ALA A 79 4.40 -0.60 16.18
N ALA A 80 3.56 -1.03 17.11
CA ALA A 80 2.40 -1.87 16.84
C ALA A 80 1.36 -1.14 15.98
N CYS A 81 1.09 0.14 16.24
CA CYS A 81 0.17 0.95 15.42
C CYS A 81 0.64 1.01 13.96
N TYR A 82 1.92 1.28 13.70
CA TYR A 82 2.46 1.34 12.34
C TYR A 82 2.37 -0.02 11.62
N ARG A 83 2.68 -1.12 12.31
CA ARG A 83 2.58 -2.49 11.74
C ARG A 83 1.14 -2.91 11.47
N SER A 84 0.22 -2.52 12.35
CA SER A 84 -1.22 -2.79 12.17
C SER A 84 -1.74 -2.09 10.92
N LEU A 85 -1.42 -0.81 10.76
CA LEU A 85 -1.79 -0.04 9.57
C LEU A 85 -1.17 -0.63 8.29
N ALA A 86 0.11 -1.03 8.33
CA ALA A 86 0.78 -1.71 7.22
C ALA A 86 0.06 -3.01 6.84
N SER A 87 -0.33 -3.81 7.83
CA SER A 87 -1.05 -5.07 7.63
C SER A 87 -2.44 -4.84 7.03
N HIS A 88 -3.13 -3.77 7.42
CA HIS A 88 -4.41 -3.41 6.85
C HIS A 88 -4.30 -3.05 5.36
N ILE A 89 -3.36 -2.16 5.00
CA ILE A 89 -3.12 -1.75 3.60
C ILE A 89 -2.68 -2.94 2.74
N GLU A 90 -1.83 -3.83 3.28
CA GLU A 90 -1.39 -5.03 2.57
C GLU A 90 -2.53 -6.01 2.31
N LYS A 91 -3.45 -6.20 3.28
CA LYS A 91 -4.66 -6.99 3.07
C LYS A 91 -5.53 -6.39 1.97
N THR A 92 -5.72 -5.07 1.96
CA THR A 92 -6.45 -4.36 0.90
C THR A 92 -5.80 -4.59 -0.47
N ARG A 93 -4.47 -4.48 -0.55
CA ARG A 93 -3.70 -4.76 -1.77
C ARG A 93 -3.90 -6.19 -2.26
N ILE A 94 -3.81 -7.19 -1.38
CA ILE A 94 -3.99 -8.60 -1.71
C ILE A 94 -5.42 -8.86 -2.20
N SER A 95 -6.43 -8.32 -1.52
CA SER A 95 -7.84 -8.45 -1.92
C SER A 95 -8.07 -7.85 -3.30
N PHE A 96 -7.59 -6.63 -3.54
CA PHE A 96 -7.68 -5.96 -4.84
C PHE A 96 -7.00 -6.76 -5.96
N GLN A 97 -5.79 -7.27 -5.71
CA GLN A 97 -5.09 -8.11 -6.67
C GLN A 97 -5.79 -9.44 -6.92
N ARG A 98 -6.42 -10.05 -5.91
CA ARG A 98 -7.20 -11.28 -6.08
C ARG A 98 -8.43 -11.05 -6.94
N GLU A 99 -9.14 -9.95 -6.74
CA GLU A 99 -10.35 -9.61 -7.50
C GLU A 99 -10.04 -9.29 -8.98
N HIS A 100 -8.92 -8.61 -9.22
CA HIS A 100 -8.59 -8.10 -10.56
C HIS A 100 -7.46 -8.86 -11.28
N SER A 101 -6.88 -9.90 -10.66
CA SER A 101 -5.82 -10.70 -11.29
C SER A 101 -6.30 -11.43 -12.55
N PRO A 102 -5.61 -11.29 -13.70
CA PRO A 102 -5.92 -12.01 -14.93
C PRO A 102 -5.94 -13.53 -14.77
N ILE A 103 -5.11 -14.05 -13.85
CA ILE A 103 -4.94 -15.49 -13.59
C ILE A 103 -6.25 -16.12 -13.08
N LEU A 104 -7.02 -15.38 -12.26
CA LEU A 104 -8.29 -15.86 -11.72
C LEU A 104 -9.45 -15.67 -12.70
N LYS A 105 -9.40 -14.64 -13.55
CA LYS A 105 -10.41 -14.41 -14.60
C LYS A 105 -10.37 -15.46 -15.72
N LYS A 106 -9.19 -16.01 -16.06
CA LYS A 106 -9.07 -17.10 -17.04
C LYS A 106 -9.80 -18.40 -16.62
N LYS A 107 -9.95 -18.66 -15.31
CA LYS A 107 -10.72 -19.84 -14.83
C LYS A 107 -12.24 -19.71 -15.00
N LYS A 108 -12.79 -18.49 -14.99
CA LYS A 108 -14.23 -18.26 -15.21
C LYS A 108 -14.63 -18.14 -16.68
N ALA A 109 -13.71 -17.76 -17.56
CA ALA A 109 -14.00 -17.59 -18.99
C ALA A 109 -13.92 -18.90 -19.81
N ALA A 110 -13.38 -19.97 -19.24
CA ALA A 110 -13.20 -21.25 -19.92
C ALA A 110 -14.43 -22.20 -19.85
N SER A 111 -15.59 -21.73 -19.39
CA SER A 111 -16.84 -22.52 -19.38
C SER A 111 -17.85 -22.07 -20.44
N ALA A 112 -17.46 -21.26 -21.42
CA ALA A 112 -18.25 -21.09 -22.63
C ALA A 112 -18.15 -22.39 -23.44
N GLY A 113 -19.14 -23.26 -23.26
CA GLY A 113 -19.21 -24.55 -23.91
C GLY A 113 -19.03 -24.41 -25.41
N THR A 114 -18.11 -25.20 -25.97
CA THR A 114 -18.12 -25.52 -27.39
C THR A 114 -19.44 -26.23 -27.69
N LEU A 115 -20.39 -25.54 -28.32
CA LEU A 115 -21.47 -26.17 -29.05
C LEU A 115 -20.85 -26.84 -30.29
N PRO A 116 -20.89 -28.17 -30.45
CA PRO A 116 -20.65 -28.76 -31.75
C PRO A 116 -21.85 -28.47 -32.68
N ALA A 117 -21.51 -28.33 -33.96
CA ALA A 117 -22.35 -27.89 -35.08
C ALA A 117 -23.53 -28.80 -35.40
#